data_AF-A0A2V7JNA9-F1
#
_entry.id   AF-A0A2V7JNA9-F1
#
_cell.length_a   1.000
_cell.length_b   1.000
_cell.length_c   1.000
_cell.angle_alpha   90.00
_cell.angle_beta   90.00
_cell.angle_gamma   90.00
#
_symmetry.space_group_name_H-M   'P 1'
#
loop_
_entity.id
_entity.type
_entity.pdbx_description
1 polymer ?
#
loop_
_entity_poly.entity_id
_entity_poly.type
_entity_poly.pdbx_seq_one_letter_code
_entity_poly.pdbx_strand_id
1 'polypeptide(L)'
;MTTRQFAVAARADVKWILNSAALLGRRLRYTDTDARWWGLLRLLTANLALPLEAAADAVTRSLAARKDGGRVTARADASESASLVIDLLRYDSIFLANLSRALVLETPRRRGRSSHVRGGEAAIEAARGYGVDIGLIQAALKRTPAARLDMLEANAGFISAMGKKRT
;
A
#
# COMPACT_ATOMS: atom_id res chain seq x y z
N MET A 1 13.33 2.53 3.59
CA MET A 1 12.65 2.63 2.27
C MET A 1 13.36 3.63 1.37
N THR A 2 13.23 3.53 0.05
CA THR A 2 13.79 4.55 -0.86
C THR A 2 13.01 5.86 -0.75
N THR A 3 13.60 6.99 -1.19
CA THR A 3 12.92 8.30 -1.19
C THR A 3 11.59 8.27 -1.95
N ARG A 4 11.54 7.54 -3.07
CA ARG A 4 10.33 7.42 -3.89
C ARG A 4 9.26 6.54 -3.22
N GLN A 5 9.67 5.41 -2.62
CA GLN A 5 8.76 4.60 -1.80
C GLN A 5 8.18 5.40 -0.64
N PHE A 6 9.01 6.20 0.03
CA PHE A 6 8.59 7.08 1.12
C PHE A 6 7.55 8.10 0.68
N ALA A 7 7.81 8.79 -0.44
CA ALA A 7 6.89 9.75 -1.04
C ALA A 7 5.55 9.11 -1.41
N VAL A 8 5.58 7.92 -2.04
CA VAL A 8 4.35 7.19 -2.40
C VAL A 8 3.59 6.74 -1.16
N ALA A 9 4.26 6.19 -0.15
CA ALA A 9 3.62 5.77 1.10
C ALA A 9 2.97 6.96 1.83
N ALA A 10 3.65 8.11 1.86
CA ALA A 10 3.13 9.35 2.43
C ALA A 10 2.11 10.06 1.52
N ARG A 11 1.83 9.54 0.31
CA ARG A 11 0.96 10.20 -0.69
C ARG A 11 1.35 11.68 -0.92
N ALA A 12 2.65 11.94 -0.98
CA ALA A 12 3.20 13.29 -1.12
C ALA A 12 4.34 13.30 -2.13
N ASP A 13 4.62 14.46 -2.71
CA ASP A 13 5.72 14.62 -3.66
C ASP A 13 7.06 14.64 -2.92
N VAL A 14 8.10 14.05 -3.53
CA VAL A 14 9.46 14.06 -2.98
C VAL A 14 9.94 15.48 -2.67
N LYS A 15 9.72 16.41 -3.61
CA LYS A 15 10.11 17.81 -3.44
C LYS A 15 9.37 18.47 -2.28
N TRP A 16 8.08 18.18 -2.12
CA TRP A 16 7.28 18.71 -1.02
C TRP A 16 7.79 18.22 0.33
N ILE A 17 8.11 16.93 0.45
CA ILE A 17 8.66 16.34 1.68
C ILE A 17 10.00 17.00 2.04
N LEU A 18 10.91 17.13 1.07
CA LEU A 18 12.23 17.73 1.31
C LEU A 18 12.12 19.20 1.75
N ASN A 19 11.29 19.99 1.06
CA ASN A 19 11.09 21.39 1.40
C ASN A 19 10.42 21.55 2.77
N SER A 20 9.39 20.74 3.05
CA SER A 20 8.67 20.80 4.32
C SER A 20 9.56 20.35 5.48
N ALA A 21 10.44 19.36 5.26
CA ALA A 21 11.44 18.93 6.23
C ALA A 21 12.44 20.04 6.57
N ALA A 22 12.91 20.78 5.55
CA ALA A 22 13.78 21.92 5.75
C ALA A 22 13.10 23.05 6.55
N LEU A 23 11.86 23.40 6.17
CA LEU A 23 11.08 24.44 6.87
C LEU A 23 10.79 24.08 8.32
N LEU A 24 10.50 22.81 8.61
CA LEU A 24 10.23 22.32 9.96
C LEU A 24 11.50 21.98 10.76
N GLY A 25 12.70 22.13 10.19
CA GLY A 25 13.95 21.70 10.82
C GLY A 25 13.98 20.21 11.17
N ARG A 26 13.18 19.38 10.49
CA ARG A 26 12.96 17.97 10.85
C ARG A 26 13.78 17.04 9.97
N ARG A 27 14.56 16.15 10.60
CA ARG A 27 15.32 15.10 9.88
C ARG A 27 14.40 14.00 9.34
N LEU A 28 14.54 13.69 8.06
CA LEU A 28 13.87 12.55 7.41
C LEU A 28 14.55 11.23 7.77
N ARG A 29 13.78 10.27 8.30
CA ARG A 29 14.32 8.95 8.71
C ARG A 29 14.01 7.83 7.72
N TYR A 30 13.13 8.06 6.75
CA TYR A 30 12.74 7.08 5.74
C TYR A 30 12.26 5.74 6.33
N THR A 31 11.44 5.83 7.38
CA THR A 31 10.76 4.69 8.03
C THR A 31 9.26 4.77 7.81
N ASP A 32 8.55 3.66 8.00
CA ASP A 32 7.08 3.60 7.83
C ASP A 32 6.37 4.56 8.79
N THR A 33 6.85 4.64 10.03
CA THR A 33 6.31 5.57 11.04
C THR A 33 6.50 7.02 10.62
N ASP A 34 7.67 7.37 10.07
CA ASP A 34 7.93 8.73 9.60
C ASP A 34 7.09 9.03 8.35
N ALA A 35 6.99 8.11 7.38
CA ALA A 35 6.12 8.24 6.22
C ALA A 35 4.65 8.44 6.60
N ARG A 36 4.18 7.74 7.64
CA ARG A 36 2.83 7.92 8.19
C ARG A 36 2.62 9.32 8.75
N TRP A 37 3.61 9.86 9.47
CA TRP A 37 3.55 11.23 10.00
C TRP A 37 3.49 12.25 8.85
N TRP A 38 4.35 12.11 7.84
CA TRP A 38 4.36 12.99 6.67
C TRP A 38 3.09 12.89 5.82
N GLY A 39 2.50 11.71 5.70
CA GLY A 39 1.24 11.54 4.98
C GLY A 39 0.06 12.22 5.66
N LEU A 40 0.02 12.21 7.00
CA LEU A 40 -1.03 12.90 7.74
C LEU A 40 -0.81 14.41 7.66
N LEU A 41 0.44 14.87 7.73
CA LEU A 41 0.78 16.28 7.53
C LEU A 41 0.35 16.75 6.14
N ARG A 42 0.61 15.94 5.11
CA ARG A 42 0.18 16.25 3.74
C ARG A 42 -1.34 16.32 3.64
N LEU A 43 -2.06 15.40 4.28
CA LEU A 43 -3.51 15.41 4.32
C LEU A 43 -4.05 16.73 4.90
N LEU A 44 -3.51 17.15 6.05
CA LEU A 44 -3.94 18.37 6.75
C LEU A 44 -3.61 19.63 5.94
N THR A 45 -2.38 19.74 5.43
CA THR A 45 -1.96 20.92 4.66
C THR A 45 -2.63 21.00 3.28
N ALA A 46 -2.88 19.88 2.62
CA ALA A 46 -3.47 19.88 1.27
C ALA A 46 -4.99 20.05 1.26
N ASN A 47 -5.71 19.45 2.23
CA ASN A 47 -7.17 19.43 2.20
C ASN A 47 -7.81 20.45 3.16
N LEU A 48 -7.09 20.85 4.21
CA LEU A 48 -7.61 21.78 5.22
C LEU A 48 -6.84 23.12 5.22
N ALA A 49 -5.89 23.28 4.30
CA ALA A 49 -5.06 24.48 4.15
C ALA A 49 -4.41 24.98 5.46
N LEU A 50 -4.16 24.05 6.40
CA LEU A 50 -3.55 24.42 7.68
C LEU A 50 -2.10 24.87 7.47
N PRO A 51 -1.64 25.91 8.18
CA PRO A 51 -0.23 26.29 8.22
C PRO A 51 0.64 25.09 8.60
N LEU A 52 1.82 24.98 7.98
CA LEU A 52 2.66 23.77 8.08
C LEU A 52 3.02 23.42 9.53
N GLU A 53 3.36 24.43 10.36
CA GLU A 53 3.69 24.24 11.78
C GLU A 53 2.48 23.79 12.61
N ALA A 54 1.35 24.49 12.48
CA ALA A 54 0.10 24.13 13.17
C ALA A 54 -0.37 22.72 12.79
N ALA A 55 -0.23 22.35 11.52
CA ALA A 55 -0.51 21.01 11.04
C ALA A 55 0.46 19.97 11.64
N ALA A 56 1.77 20.26 11.70
CA ALA A 56 2.77 19.37 12.28
C ALA A 56 2.50 19.07 13.77
N ASP A 57 2.09 20.08 14.53
CA ASP A 57 1.69 19.93 15.92
C ASP A 57 0.41 19.12 16.07
N ALA A 58 -0.58 19.36 15.20
CA ALA A 58 -1.81 18.59 15.16
C ALA A 58 -1.54 17.11 14.84
N VAL A 59 -0.69 16.81 13.86
CA VAL A 59 -0.28 15.43 13.53
C VAL A 59 0.36 14.74 14.73
N THR A 60 1.32 15.41 15.36
CA THR A 60 2.06 14.84 16.50
C THR A 60 1.13 14.52 17.66
N ARG A 61 0.21 15.43 17.99
CA ARG A 61 -0.82 15.19 19.02
C ARG A 61 -1.79 14.08 18.63
N SER A 62 -2.25 14.07 17.37
CA SER A 62 -3.18 13.04 16.87
C SER A 62 -2.59 11.64 16.97
N LEU A 63 -1.35 11.47 16.51
CA LEU A 63 -0.69 10.17 16.53
C LEU A 63 -0.30 9.71 17.94
N ALA A 64 -0.06 10.65 18.87
CA ALA A 64 0.14 10.34 20.29
C ALA A 64 -1.18 9.92 20.99
N ALA A 65 -2.29 10.60 20.67
CA ALA A 65 -3.63 10.35 21.23
C ALA A 65 -4.37 9.15 20.60
N ARG A 66 -3.65 8.28 19.87
CA ARG A 66 -4.19 7.19 19.05
C ARG A 66 -5.07 6.19 19.83
N LYS A 67 -4.89 6.09 21.15
CA LYS A 67 -5.68 5.17 22.01
C LYS A 67 -7.11 5.66 22.28
N ASP A 68 -7.40 6.95 22.11
CA ASP A 68 -8.65 7.55 22.60
C ASP A 68 -9.62 7.96 21.47
N GLY A 69 -9.35 7.55 20.21
CA GLY A 69 -10.15 8.00 19.06
C GLY A 69 -10.11 9.53 18.87
N GLY A 70 -9.00 10.15 19.27
CA GLY A 70 -8.93 11.54 19.71
C GLY A 70 -9.34 12.59 18.66
N ARG A 71 -10.34 13.39 19.03
CA ARG A 71 -10.58 14.72 18.47
C ARG A 71 -9.35 15.60 18.74
N VAL A 72 -8.82 16.26 17.72
CA VAL A 72 -7.65 17.14 17.83
C VAL A 72 -8.04 18.57 17.53
N THR A 73 -7.83 19.46 18.51
CA THR A 73 -8.09 20.88 18.34
C THR A 73 -6.91 21.55 17.62
N ALA A 74 -7.18 22.11 16.45
CA ALA A 74 -6.24 22.94 15.70
C ALA A 74 -6.54 24.40 16.01
N ARG A 75 -5.51 25.18 16.34
CA ARG A 75 -5.66 26.58 16.67
C ARG A 75 -5.05 27.41 15.54
N ALA A 76 -5.82 28.36 15.01
CA ALA A 76 -5.35 29.29 13.99
C ALA A 76 -4.69 30.52 14.65
N ASP A 77 -5.26 31.04 15.75
CA ASP A 77 -4.67 32.06 16.61
C ASP A 77 -5.13 31.93 18.09
N ALA A 78 -4.62 32.75 19.01
CA ALA A 78 -4.95 32.65 20.44
C ALA A 78 -6.45 32.92 20.77
N SER A 79 -7.15 33.65 19.92
CA SER A 79 -8.56 34.05 20.04
C SER A 79 -9.55 33.10 19.34
N GLU A 80 -9.12 32.39 18.29
CA GLU A 80 -9.96 31.53 17.47
C GLU A 80 -9.47 30.08 17.48
N SER A 81 -10.35 29.18 17.93
CA SER A 81 -10.06 27.74 17.98
C SER A 81 -11.05 26.95 17.14
N ALA A 82 -10.54 25.99 16.36
CA ALA A 82 -11.33 25.05 15.60
C ALA A 82 -10.99 23.62 16.03
N SER A 83 -12.01 22.75 16.10
CA SER A 83 -11.78 21.33 16.42
C SER A 83 -11.86 20.47 15.17
N LEU A 84 -10.86 19.62 14.97
CA LEU A 84 -10.83 18.63 13.90
C LEU A 84 -11.00 17.23 14.50
N VAL A 85 -11.79 16.39 13.85
CA VAL A 85 -11.84 14.96 14.15
C VAL A 85 -11.14 14.23 13.02
N ILE A 86 -10.09 13.48 13.36
CA ILE A 86 -9.34 12.66 12.39
C ILE A 86 -9.67 11.19 12.66
N ASP A 87 -10.28 10.54 11.69
CA ASP A 87 -10.44 9.08 11.71
C ASP A 87 -9.10 8.41 11.40
N LEU A 88 -8.32 8.14 12.47
CA LEU A 88 -6.99 7.54 12.36
C LEU A 88 -7.05 6.09 11.88
N LEU A 89 -8.14 5.35 12.13
CA LEU A 89 -8.29 3.97 11.66
C LEU A 89 -8.44 3.92 10.14
N ARG A 90 -9.29 4.80 9.60
CA ARG A 90 -9.46 4.94 8.15
C ARG A 90 -8.19 5.47 7.50
N TYR A 91 -7.54 6.45 8.13
CA TYR A 91 -6.25 6.96 7.67
C TYR A 91 -5.19 5.85 7.63
N ASP A 92 -5.08 5.03 8.67
CA ASP A 92 -4.11 3.94 8.74
C ASP A 92 -4.38 2.88 7.66
N SER A 93 -5.64 2.56 7.39
CA SER A 93 -6.00 1.64 6.29
C SER A 93 -5.55 2.16 4.92
N ILE A 94 -5.78 3.46 4.65
CA ILE A 94 -5.33 4.10 3.41
C ILE A 94 -3.79 4.16 3.36
N PHE A 95 -3.14 4.49 4.47
CA PHE A 95 -1.69 4.51 4.58
C PHE A 95 -1.08 3.13 4.29
N LEU A 96 -1.63 2.06 4.88
CA LEU A 96 -1.15 0.70 4.65
C LEU A 96 -1.34 0.25 3.20
N ALA A 97 -2.45 0.65 2.56
CA ALA A 97 -2.64 0.42 1.13
C ALA A 97 -1.59 1.13 0.27
N ASN A 98 -1.27 2.39 0.58
CA ASN A 98 -0.23 3.16 -0.11
C ASN A 98 1.18 2.61 0.15
N LEU A 99 1.46 2.16 1.37
CA LEU A 99 2.71 1.52 1.73
C LEU A 99 2.90 0.21 0.97
N SER A 100 1.87 -0.64 0.93
CA SER A 100 1.87 -1.86 0.11
C SER A 100 2.12 -1.53 -1.36
N ARG A 101 1.43 -0.53 -1.92
CA ARG A 101 1.67 -0.04 -3.28
C ARG A 101 3.11 0.42 -3.50
N ALA A 102 3.68 1.19 -2.57
CA ALA A 102 5.05 1.66 -2.64
C ALA A 102 6.04 0.49 -2.66
N LEU A 103 5.86 -0.50 -1.80
CA LEU A 103 6.74 -1.66 -1.73
C LEU A 103 6.64 -2.51 -3.00
N VAL A 104 5.45 -2.72 -3.56
CA VAL A 104 5.27 -3.55 -4.75
C VAL A 104 5.70 -2.84 -6.03
N LEU A 105 5.25 -1.61 -6.25
CA LEU A 105 5.39 -0.91 -7.54
C LEU A 105 6.65 -0.05 -7.65
N GLU A 106 7.19 0.43 -6.52
CA GLU A 106 8.37 1.30 -6.51
C GLU A 106 9.65 0.52 -6.15
N THR A 107 9.58 -0.82 -6.12
CA THR A 107 10.79 -1.64 -6.09
C THR A 107 11.60 -1.35 -7.37
N PRO A 108 12.91 -1.05 -7.27
CA PRO A 108 13.71 -0.76 -8.44
C PRO A 108 13.61 -1.91 -9.44
N ARG A 109 13.07 -1.63 -10.63
CA ARG A 109 13.23 -2.54 -11.77
C ARG A 109 14.73 -2.74 -11.95
N ARG A 110 15.20 -3.98 -11.77
CA ARG A 110 16.61 -4.36 -11.96
C ARG A 110 17.07 -3.80 -13.30
N ARG A 111 17.98 -2.82 -13.29
CA ARG A 111 18.59 -2.31 -14.53
C ARG A 111 19.46 -3.43 -15.11
N GLY A 112 19.13 -3.87 -16.30
CA GLY A 112 19.81 -4.94 -17.02
C GLY A 112 18.89 -5.55 -18.07
N ARG A 113 19.47 -6.12 -19.13
CA ARG A 113 18.77 -6.99 -20.09
C ARG A 113 17.99 -8.01 -19.26
N SER A 114 16.69 -8.21 -19.54
CA SER A 114 15.94 -9.28 -18.87
C SER A 114 16.82 -10.52 -18.94
N SER A 115 17.13 -11.15 -17.81
CA SER A 115 17.81 -12.45 -17.86
C SER A 115 16.99 -13.25 -18.85
N HIS A 116 17.57 -13.65 -19.99
CA HIS A 116 16.89 -14.50 -20.93
C HIS A 116 16.28 -15.60 -20.07
N VAL A 117 14.95 -15.64 -20.01
CA VAL A 117 14.25 -16.70 -19.29
C VAL A 117 14.81 -17.94 -19.95
N ARG A 118 15.64 -18.69 -19.22
CA ARG A 118 16.20 -19.94 -19.71
C ARG A 118 14.99 -20.71 -20.21
N GLY A 119 14.99 -21.02 -21.51
CA GLY A 119 13.78 -21.42 -22.22
C GLY A 119 13.00 -22.52 -21.50
N GLY A 120 11.70 -22.56 -21.76
CA GLY A 120 10.71 -23.58 -21.38
C GLY A 120 11.06 -24.48 -20.18
N GLU A 121 11.96 -25.43 -20.38
CA GLU A 121 12.39 -26.43 -19.42
C GLU A 121 12.91 -25.85 -18.09
N ALA A 122 13.73 -24.80 -18.11
CA ALA A 122 14.27 -24.23 -16.87
C ALA A 122 13.20 -23.48 -16.06
N ALA A 123 12.21 -22.89 -16.72
CA ALA A 123 11.06 -22.27 -16.06
C ALA A 123 10.10 -23.32 -15.49
N ILE A 124 9.92 -24.44 -16.21
CA ILE A 124 9.15 -25.60 -15.74
C ILE A 124 9.81 -26.20 -14.50
N GLU A 125 11.13 -26.37 -14.52
CA GLU A 125 11.84 -26.96 -13.39
C GLU A 125 11.84 -26.05 -12.15
N ALA A 126 11.95 -24.73 -12.34
CA ALA A 126 11.82 -23.77 -11.26
C ALA A 126 10.41 -23.77 -10.62
N ALA A 127 9.37 -23.87 -11.44
CA ALA A 127 7.99 -23.97 -10.95
C ALA A 127 7.73 -25.30 -10.22
N ARG A 128 8.31 -26.42 -10.67
CA ARG A 128 8.31 -27.68 -9.91
C ARG A 128 9.01 -27.55 -8.57
N GLY A 129 10.18 -26.91 -8.53
CA GLY A 129 10.91 -26.64 -7.30
C GLY A 129 10.14 -25.76 -6.30
N TYR A 130 9.23 -24.92 -6.80
CA TYR A 130 8.30 -24.12 -5.99
C TYR A 130 7.03 -24.88 -5.57
N GLY A 131 6.89 -26.16 -5.93
CA GLY A 131 5.73 -26.99 -5.61
C GLY A 131 4.52 -26.77 -6.52
N VAL A 132 4.68 -26.11 -7.67
CA VAL A 132 3.61 -25.96 -8.66
C VAL A 132 3.49 -27.25 -9.47
N ASP A 133 2.30 -27.85 -9.47
CA ASP A 133 2.02 -29.01 -10.33
C ASP A 133 1.75 -28.57 -11.77
N ILE A 134 2.79 -28.66 -12.58
CA ILE A 134 2.76 -28.32 -14.02
C ILE A 134 2.12 -29.43 -14.83
N GLY A 135 2.04 -30.66 -14.31
CA GLY A 135 1.40 -31.79 -14.97
C GLY A 135 -0.08 -31.53 -15.23
N LEU A 136 -0.76 -30.89 -14.27
CA LEU A 136 -2.16 -30.50 -14.37
C LEU A 136 -2.39 -29.44 -15.46
N ILE A 137 -1.48 -28.46 -15.56
CA ILE A 137 -1.52 -27.41 -16.59
C ILE A 137 -1.28 -28.01 -17.98
N GLN A 138 -0.28 -28.88 -18.11
CA GLN A 138 0.01 -29.57 -19.38
C GLN A 138 -1.13 -30.49 -19.82
N ALA A 139 -1.75 -31.21 -18.88
CA ALA A 139 -2.91 -32.04 -19.16
C ALA A 139 -4.12 -31.21 -19.63
N ALA A 140 -4.32 -30.01 -19.06
CA ALA A 140 -5.38 -29.09 -19.49
C ALA A 140 -5.09 -28.46 -20.87
N LEU A 141 -3.83 -28.22 -21.21
CA LEU A 141 -3.43 -27.67 -22.51
C LEU A 141 -3.53 -28.69 -23.66
N LYS A 142 -3.34 -29.99 -23.38
CA LYS A 142 -3.55 -31.07 -24.36
C LYS A 142 -5.01 -31.30 -24.73
N ARG A 143 -5.96 -30.74 -23.98
CA ARG A 143 -7.40 -30.82 -24.28
C ARG A 143 -7.79 -29.81 -25.36
N THR A 144 -8.79 -30.16 -26.15
CA THR A 144 -9.44 -29.21 -27.06
C THR A 144 -10.08 -28.07 -26.25
N PRO A 145 -10.25 -26.88 -26.84
CA PRO A 145 -10.90 -25.75 -26.16
C PRO A 145 -12.28 -26.10 -25.59
N ALA A 146 -13.09 -26.88 -26.32
CA ALA A 146 -14.40 -27.34 -25.86
C ALA A 146 -14.30 -28.24 -24.61
N ALA A 147 -13.44 -29.27 -24.65
CA ALA A 147 -13.24 -30.16 -23.50
C ALA A 147 -12.61 -29.46 -22.28
N ARG A 148 -11.94 -28.32 -22.48
CA ARG A 148 -11.45 -27.47 -21.39
C ARG A 148 -12.58 -26.66 -20.75
N LEU A 149 -13.50 -26.13 -21.56
CA LEU A 149 -14.67 -25.41 -21.07
C LEU A 149 -15.58 -26.33 -20.25
N ASP A 150 -15.90 -27.52 -20.76
CA ASP A 150 -16.73 -28.51 -20.06
C ASP A 150 -16.15 -28.89 -18.69
N MET A 151 -14.82 -29.05 -18.61
CA MET A 151 -14.12 -29.30 -17.34
C MET A 151 -14.23 -28.14 -16.36
N LEU A 152 -14.13 -26.89 -16.84
CA LEU A 152 -14.25 -25.71 -15.98
C LEU A 152 -15.68 -25.55 -15.45
N GLU A 153 -16.69 -25.84 -16.28
CA GLU A 153 -18.09 -25.85 -15.86
C GLU A 153 -18.37 -26.94 -14.83
N ALA A 154 -17.84 -28.15 -15.03
CA ALA A 154 -17.94 -29.25 -14.07
C ALA A 154 -17.27 -28.90 -12.73
N ASN A 155 -16.09 -28.28 -12.76
CA ASN A 155 -15.39 -27.84 -11.55
C ASN A 155 -16.14 -26.72 -10.81
N ALA A 156 -16.72 -25.77 -11.54
CA ALA A 156 -17.54 -24.70 -10.97
C ALA A 156 -18.80 -25.27 -10.28
N GLY A 157 -19.45 -26.25 -10.91
CA GLY A 157 -20.57 -26.99 -10.32
C GLY A 157 -20.20 -27.73 -9.04
N PHE A 158 -19.06 -28.42 -9.04
CA PHE A 158 -18.55 -29.13 -7.85
C PHE A 158 -18.23 -28.19 -6.68
N ILE A 159 -17.57 -27.06 -6.94
CA ILE A 159 -17.25 -26.05 -5.91
C ILE A 159 -18.53 -25.45 -5.33
N SER A 160 -19.51 -25.12 -6.18
CA SER A 160 -20.82 -24.62 -5.75
C SER A 160 -21.55 -25.64 -4.84
N ALA A 161 -21.48 -26.93 -5.18
CA ALA A 161 -22.06 -28.00 -4.38
C ALA A 161 -21.35 -28.20 -3.03
N MET A 162 -20.03 -28.07 -2.97
CA MET A 162 -19.28 -28.09 -1.69
C MET A 162 -19.61 -26.90 -0.80
N GLY A 163 -19.83 -25.71 -1.37
CA GLY A 163 -20.25 -24.52 -0.62
C GLY A 163 -21.64 -24.65 0.00
N LYS A 164 -22.56 -25.37 -0.67
CA LYS A 164 -23.93 -25.61 -0.18
C LYS A 164 -24.05 -26.68 0.92
N LYS A 165 -23.07 -27.59 1.07
CA LYS A 165 -23.09 -28.64 2.11
C LYS A 165 -22.50 -28.21 3.46
N ARG A 166 -22.08 -26.95 3.61
CA ARG A 166 -21.47 -26.39 4.83
C ARG A 166 -22.41 -25.54 5.69
N THR A 167 -23.72 -25.60 5.41
CA THR A 167 -24.81 -25.07 6.25
C THR A 167 -25.68 -26.22 6.71
#